data_AF-A0A851CX91-F1
#
_entry.id   AF-A0A851CX91-F1
#
_cell.length_a   1.000
_cell.length_b   1.000
_cell.length_c   1.000
_cell.angle_alpha   90.00
_cell.angle_beta   90.00
_cell.angle_gamma   90.00
#
_symmetry.space_group_name_H-M   'P 1'
#
loop_
_entity.id
_entity.type
_entity.pdbx_description
1 polymer ?
#
loop_
_entity_poly.entity_id
_entity_poly.type
_entity_poly.pdbx_seq_one_letter_code
_entity_poly.pdbx_strand_id
1 'polypeptide(L)'
;QTVLQGIILLPLRAICIAVLVLPAWLFASIATFRHPAKGSVPLKGWRRRMIQTTLSGLTRTLFFVMGFQVKVKGRIASLLEAPIFVAAPHSSFFDAIISALTGMPSIVSRAENLSTPVFGS
;
A
#
# COMPACT_ATOMS: atom_id res chain seq x y z
N GLN A 1 25.44 20.38 -9.75
CA GLN A 1 24.35 19.91 -10.64
C GLN A 1 23.29 19.08 -9.90
N THR A 2 23.68 18.16 -9.01
CA THR A 2 22.77 17.32 -8.20
C THR A 2 21.79 18.09 -7.31
N VAL A 3 22.20 19.23 -6.73
CA VAL A 3 21.33 20.06 -5.87
C VAL A 3 20.19 20.71 -6.66
N LEU A 4 20.46 21.22 -7.86
CA LEU A 4 19.44 21.85 -8.71
C LEU A 4 18.40 20.84 -9.20
N GLN A 5 18.85 19.62 -9.54
CA GLN A 5 17.96 18.51 -9.88
C GLN A 5 17.10 18.11 -8.68
N GLY A 6 17.64 18.09 -7.46
CA GLY A 6 16.87 17.82 -6.25
C GLY A 6 15.75 18.84 -6.01
N ILE A 7 16.03 20.13 -6.17
CA ILE A 7 15.07 21.23 -5.96
C ILE A 7 13.87 21.11 -6.92
N ILE A 8 14.08 20.63 -8.14
CA ILE A 8 13.01 20.49 -9.15
C ILE A 8 12.33 19.11 -9.04
N LEU A 9 13.11 18.05 -8.83
CA LEU A 9 12.62 16.68 -8.82
C LEU A 9 11.81 16.36 -7.56
N LEU A 10 12.19 16.91 -6.40
CA LEU A 10 11.48 16.70 -5.15
C LEU A 10 10.02 17.20 -5.19
N PRO A 11 9.72 18.47 -5.55
CA PRO A 11 8.34 18.93 -5.63
C PRO A 11 7.56 18.21 -6.72
N LEU A 12 8.18 17.88 -7.85
CA LEU A 12 7.55 17.08 -8.90
C LEU A 12 7.11 15.71 -8.37
N ARG A 13 8.00 15.00 -7.66
CA ARG A 13 7.67 13.71 -7.03
C ARG A 13 6.56 13.86 -6.01
N ALA A 14 6.60 14.91 -5.18
CA ALA A 14 5.56 15.15 -4.17
C ALA A 14 4.18 15.36 -4.82
N ILE A 15 4.10 16.12 -5.91
CA ILE A 15 2.86 16.32 -6.67
C ILE A 15 2.36 14.99 -7.26
N CYS A 16 3.25 14.23 -7.91
CA CYS A 16 2.90 12.91 -8.45
C CYS A 16 2.40 11.95 -7.35
N ILE A 17 3.06 11.92 -6.19
CA ILE A 17 2.65 11.14 -5.02
C ILE A 17 1.26 11.54 -4.56
N ALA A 18 0.99 12.84 -4.41
CA ALA A 18 -0.33 13.33 -4.00
C ALA A 18 -1.42 12.89 -5.00
N VAL A 19 -1.16 13.03 -6.31
CA VAL A 19 -2.09 12.60 -7.37
C VAL A 19 -2.32 11.09 -7.37
N LEU A 20 -1.36 10.27 -6.95
CA LEU A 20 -1.52 8.81 -6.86
C LEU A 20 -2.25 8.37 -5.58
N VAL A 21 -2.05 9.08 -4.48
CA VAL A 21 -2.69 8.75 -3.19
C VAL A 21 -4.19 9.04 -3.22
N LEU A 22 -4.62 10.12 -3.87
CA LEU A 22 -6.04 10.48 -4.00
C LEU A 22 -6.94 9.36 -4.58
N PRO A 23 -6.64 8.78 -5.77
CA PRO A 23 -7.41 7.68 -6.31
C PRO A 23 -7.24 6.41 -5.47
N ALA A 24 -6.05 6.15 -4.90
CA ALA A 24 -5.84 4.99 -4.04
C ALA A 24 -6.79 5.02 -2.82
N TRP A 25 -6.90 6.19 -2.19
CA TRP A 25 -7.85 6.43 -1.11
C TRP A 25 -9.29 6.25 -1.57
N LEU A 26 -9.70 6.84 -2.70
CA LEU A 26 -11.05 6.67 -3.25
C LEU A 26 -11.42 5.21 -3.49
N PHE A 27 -10.53 4.42 -4.12
CA PHE A 27 -10.76 3.00 -4.35
C PHE A 27 -10.81 2.20 -3.04
N ALA A 28 -9.97 2.54 -2.07
CA ALA A 28 -10.02 1.94 -0.73
C ALA A 28 -11.37 2.21 -0.06
N SER A 29 -11.83 3.47 -0.06
CA SER A 29 -13.13 3.87 0.49
C SER A 29 -14.29 3.15 -0.20
N ILE A 30 -14.27 3.01 -1.53
CA ILE A 30 -15.30 2.26 -2.27
C ILE A 30 -15.32 0.78 -1.85
N ALA A 31 -14.14 0.17 -1.70
CA ALA A 31 -14.04 -1.24 -1.32
C ALA A 31 -14.53 -1.50 0.12
N THR A 32 -14.23 -0.57 1.05
CA THR A 32 -14.62 -0.66 2.46
C THR A 32 -16.01 -0.06 2.74
N PHE A 33 -16.65 0.58 1.76
CA PHE A 33 -17.96 1.19 1.92
C PHE A 33 -18.99 0.17 2.44
N ARG A 34 -19.59 0.48 3.59
CA ARG A 34 -20.54 -0.37 4.34
C ARG A 34 -19.99 -1.74 4.76
N HIS A 35 -18.67 -1.94 4.74
CA HIS A 35 -18.05 -3.12 5.31
C HIS A 35 -17.98 -2.96 6.85
N PRO A 36 -18.27 -4.01 7.64
CA PRO A 36 -18.19 -3.90 9.10
C PRO A 36 -16.78 -3.46 9.54
N ALA A 37 -16.72 -2.37 10.30
CA ALA A 37 -15.48 -1.74 10.77
C ALA A 37 -14.65 -2.64 11.72
N LYS A 38 -15.26 -3.68 12.29
CA LYS A 38 -14.61 -4.56 13.29
C LYS A 38 -13.67 -5.63 12.71
N GLY A 39 -13.28 -5.54 11.44
CA GLY A 39 -12.17 -6.34 10.89
C GLY A 39 -12.33 -7.86 10.94
N SER A 40 -13.53 -8.39 11.20
CA SER A 40 -13.73 -9.82 11.43
C SER A 40 -13.80 -10.65 10.16
N VAL A 41 -13.95 -10.01 8.98
CA VAL A 41 -14.14 -10.72 7.71
C VAL A 41 -13.25 -10.12 6.63
N PRO A 42 -12.46 -10.93 5.90
CA PRO A 42 -11.69 -10.44 4.77
C PRO A 42 -12.63 -10.00 3.63
N LEU A 43 -12.20 -9.00 2.86
CA LEU A 43 -12.89 -8.61 1.62
C LEU A 43 -12.97 -9.81 0.66
N LYS A 44 -14.16 -10.06 0.11
CA LYS A 44 -14.44 -11.17 -0.83
C LYS A 44 -14.99 -10.65 -2.16
N GLY A 45 -14.94 -11.50 -3.19
CA GLY A 45 -15.56 -11.25 -4.49
C GLY A 45 -14.91 -10.11 -5.28
N TRP A 46 -15.75 -9.29 -5.93
CA TRP A 46 -15.29 -8.23 -6.83
C TRP A 46 -14.49 -7.13 -6.12
N ARG A 47 -14.82 -6.81 -4.86
CA ARG A 47 -14.11 -5.80 -4.06
C ARG A 47 -12.66 -6.19 -3.81
N ARG A 48 -12.42 -7.47 -3.49
CA ARG A 48 -11.07 -8.01 -3.31
C ARG A 48 -10.27 -7.96 -4.60
N ARG A 49 -10.89 -8.37 -5.72
CA ARG A 49 -10.26 -8.32 -7.04
C ARG A 49 -9.90 -6.90 -7.45
N MET A 50 -10.80 -5.93 -7.19
CA MET A 50 -10.56 -4.52 -7.44
C MET A 50 -9.34 -4.02 -6.66
N ILE A 51 -9.28 -4.22 -5.33
CA ILE A 51 -8.10 -3.83 -4.54
C ILE A 51 -6.83 -4.49 -5.07
N GLN A 52 -6.89 -5.79 -5.37
CA GLN A 52 -5.72 -6.53 -5.86
C GLN A 52 -5.18 -6.01 -7.19
N THR A 53 -6.02 -5.47 -8.07
CA THR A 53 -5.57 -4.90 -9.34
C THR A 53 -5.21 -3.42 -9.20
N THR A 54 -6.15 -2.60 -8.69
CA THR A 54 -6.00 -1.14 -8.68
C THR A 54 -5.00 -0.68 -7.62
N LEU A 55 -5.19 -1.04 -6.35
CA LEU A 55 -4.30 -0.62 -5.28
C LEU A 55 -2.90 -1.22 -5.47
N SER A 56 -2.76 -2.47 -5.95
CA SER A 56 -1.43 -3.03 -6.22
C SER A 56 -0.69 -2.28 -7.32
N GLY A 57 -1.39 -1.89 -8.39
CA GLY A 57 -0.82 -1.05 -9.43
C GLY A 57 -0.40 0.32 -8.89
N LEU A 58 -1.31 1.00 -8.18
CA LEU A 58 -1.06 2.33 -7.61
C LEU A 58 0.10 2.32 -6.62
N THR A 59 0.17 1.35 -5.72
CA THR A 59 1.27 1.22 -4.76
C THR A 59 2.60 0.97 -5.48
N ARG A 60 2.66 0.10 -6.50
CA ARG A 60 3.89 -0.11 -7.27
C ARG A 60 4.36 1.18 -7.96
N THR A 61 3.42 1.92 -8.57
CA THR A 61 3.72 3.21 -9.23
C THR A 61 4.17 4.26 -8.21
N LEU A 62 3.51 4.33 -7.06
CA LEU A 62 3.86 5.26 -5.97
C LEU A 62 5.31 5.06 -5.53
N PHE A 63 5.70 3.80 -5.27
CA PHE A 63 7.07 3.48 -4.88
C PHE A 63 8.09 3.74 -5.99
N PHE A 64 7.72 3.49 -7.25
CA PHE A 64 8.57 3.86 -8.39
C PHE A 64 8.81 5.37 -8.46
N VAL A 65 7.78 6.20 -8.28
CA VAL A 65 7.89 7.67 -8.24
C VAL A 65 8.75 8.14 -7.06
N MET A 66 8.64 7.49 -5.90
CA MET A 66 9.53 7.72 -4.75
C MET A 66 10.99 7.36 -5.05
N GLY A 67 11.27 6.59 -6.10
CA GLY A 67 12.59 6.17 -6.53
C GLY A 67 12.97 4.75 -6.13
N PHE A 68 12.02 3.96 -5.63
CA PHE A 68 12.26 2.58 -5.25
C PHE A 68 12.05 1.64 -6.44
N GLN A 69 13.06 0.81 -6.71
CA GLN A 69 12.93 -0.35 -7.57
C GLN A 69 13.09 -1.62 -6.73
N VAL A 70 12.01 -2.38 -6.62
CA VAL A 70 12.04 -3.61 -5.81
C VAL A 70 12.30 -4.82 -6.70
N LYS A 71 13.30 -5.60 -6.30
CA LYS A 71 13.60 -6.90 -6.87
C LYS A 71 13.26 -7.97 -5.83
N VAL A 72 12.31 -8.84 -6.17
CA VAL A 72 11.99 -10.01 -5.36
C VAL A 72 13.06 -11.07 -5.58
N LYS A 73 13.62 -11.60 -4.49
CA LYS A 73 14.53 -12.75 -4.49
C LYS A 73 13.81 -13.93 -3.84
N GLY A 74 13.98 -15.13 -4.40
CA GLY A 74 13.30 -16.33 -3.93
C GLY A 74 11.86 -16.45 -4.44
N ARG A 75 11.06 -17.26 -3.75
CA ARG A 75 9.65 -17.49 -4.05
C ARG A 75 8.80 -17.17 -2.83
N ILE A 76 7.66 -16.54 -3.05
CA ILE A 76 6.66 -16.32 -2.00
C ILE A 76 6.03 -17.67 -1.70
N ALA A 77 6.01 -18.08 -0.42
CA ALA A 77 5.35 -19.31 0.01
C ALA A 77 3.85 -19.26 -0.27
N SER A 78 3.27 -20.44 -0.53
CA SER A 78 1.83 -20.54 -0.71
C SER A 78 1.09 -20.28 0.60
N LEU A 79 -0.20 -19.92 0.53
CA LEU A 79 -1.03 -19.75 1.73
C LEU A 79 -1.17 -21.05 2.55
N LEU A 80 -0.95 -22.22 1.94
CA LEU A 80 -0.96 -23.52 2.62
C LEU A 80 0.30 -23.73 3.46
N GLU A 81 1.44 -23.21 3.01
CA GLU A 81 2.73 -23.32 3.71
C GLU A 81 2.92 -22.20 4.74
N ALA A 82 2.56 -20.96 4.37
CA ALA A 82 2.70 -19.78 5.21
C ALA A 82 1.51 -18.81 5.03
N PRO A 83 0.50 -18.86 5.92
CA PRO A 83 -0.68 -18.00 5.82
C PRO A 83 -0.45 -16.56 6.29
N ILE A 84 0.61 -16.32 7.06
CA ILE A 84 0.97 -15.00 7.60
C ILE A 84 2.20 -14.49 6.86
N PHE A 85 2.05 -13.33 6.24
CA PHE A 85 3.16 -12.62 5.64
C PHE A 85 3.77 -11.64 6.64
N VAL A 86 5.07 -11.72 6.86
CA VAL A 86 5.81 -10.82 7.75
C VAL A 86 6.77 -9.98 6.93
N ALA A 87 6.68 -8.66 7.06
CA ALA A 87 7.66 -7.74 6.52
C ALA A 87 8.72 -7.46 7.61
N ALA A 88 10.00 -7.66 7.30
CA ALA A 88 11.09 -7.34 8.20
C ALA A 88 12.33 -6.91 7.39
N PRO A 89 13.19 -6.04 7.95
CA PRO A 89 13.04 -5.35 9.24
C PRO A 89 12.09 -4.15 9.14
N HIS A 90 11.19 -3.97 10.13
CA HIS A 90 10.27 -2.82 10.31
C HIS A 90 10.98 -1.48 10.60
N SER A 91 12.03 -1.21 9.85
CA SER A 91 12.91 -0.05 9.99
C SER A 91 12.40 1.16 9.22
N SER A 92 11.37 1.00 8.39
CA SER A 92 10.82 2.08 7.58
C SER A 92 9.34 1.89 7.23
N PHE A 93 8.65 3.02 7.00
CA PHE A 93 7.32 3.06 6.40
C PHE A 93 7.27 2.45 4.98
N PHE A 94 8.42 2.33 4.31
CA PHE A 94 8.53 1.79 2.96
C PHE A 94 8.26 0.28 2.86
N ASP A 95 8.20 -0.45 3.98
CA ASP A 95 7.84 -1.87 4.01
C ASP A 95 6.45 -2.15 3.41
N ALA A 96 5.59 -1.14 3.38
CA ALA A 96 4.27 -1.22 2.78
C ALA A 96 4.28 -1.64 1.30
N ILE A 97 5.40 -1.48 0.56
CA ILE A 97 5.50 -1.95 -0.83
C ILE A 97 5.20 -3.44 -0.96
N ILE A 98 5.50 -4.22 0.09
CA ILE A 98 5.35 -5.65 0.05
C ILE A 98 3.87 -6.05 -0.08
N SER A 99 2.93 -5.22 0.39
CA SER A 99 1.49 -5.44 0.18
C SER A 99 1.12 -5.58 -1.29
N ALA A 100 1.74 -4.79 -2.17
CA ALA A 100 1.50 -4.83 -3.61
C ALA A 100 2.12 -6.06 -4.28
N LEU A 101 3.18 -6.61 -3.71
CA LEU A 101 3.84 -7.82 -4.21
C LEU A 101 3.15 -9.09 -3.72
N THR A 102 2.40 -9.01 -2.64
CA THR A 102 1.74 -10.15 -1.97
C THR A 102 0.22 -10.19 -2.19
N GLY A 103 -0.29 -9.41 -3.14
CA GLY A 103 -1.71 -9.44 -3.51
C GLY A 103 -2.64 -8.80 -2.48
N MET A 104 -2.17 -7.72 -1.87
CA MET A 104 -2.90 -6.90 -0.89
C MET A 104 -3.50 -7.75 0.25
N PRO A 105 -2.64 -8.32 1.12
CA PRO A 105 -3.11 -9.01 2.32
C PRO A 105 -3.72 -8.02 3.31
N SER A 106 -4.47 -8.53 4.28
CA SER A 106 -4.94 -7.70 5.40
C SER A 106 -3.75 -7.26 6.24
N ILE A 107 -3.59 -5.96 6.45
CA ILE A 107 -2.49 -5.38 7.23
C ILE A 107 -2.96 -5.20 8.67
N VAL A 108 -2.11 -5.55 9.61
CA VAL A 108 -2.34 -5.29 11.04
C VAL A 108 -1.70 -3.94 11.39
N SER A 109 -2.48 -3.10 12.03
CA SER A 109 -2.10 -1.75 12.45
C SER A 109 -2.47 -1.56 13.91
N ARG A 110 -1.75 -0.68 14.64
CA ARG A 110 -2.12 -0.37 16.04
C ARG A 110 -3.51 0.26 16.07
N ALA A 111 -4.29 -0.07 17.09
CA ALA A 111 -5.62 0.52 17.28
C ALA A 111 -5.55 2.07 17.40
N GLU A 112 -4.45 2.61 17.92
CA GLU A 112 -4.17 4.05 18.00
C GLU A 112 -4.20 4.72 16.61
N ASN A 113 -3.85 3.99 15.54
CA ASN A 113 -3.87 4.58 14.19
C ASN A 113 -5.29 4.92 13.73
N LEU A 114 -6.35 4.40 14.37
CA LEU A 114 -7.73 4.80 14.11
C LEU A 114 -8.02 6.26 14.51
N SER A 115 -7.27 6.83 15.44
CA SER A 115 -7.43 8.23 15.83
C SER A 115 -6.59 9.20 15.00
N THR A 116 -5.80 8.70 14.05
CA THR A 116 -5.00 9.57 13.17
C THR A 116 -5.91 10.30 12.18
N PRO A 117 -5.79 11.64 12.07
CA PRO A 117 -6.57 12.40 11.10
C PRO A 117 -6.20 11.93 9.69
N VAL A 118 -7.18 11.91 8.78
CA VAL A 118 -7.06 11.48 7.37
C VAL A 118 -6.87 9.98 7.14
N PHE A 119 -6.19 9.25 8.03
CA PHE A 119 -5.84 7.83 7.81
C PHE A 119 -6.59 6.83 8.71
N GLY A 120 -7.28 7.29 9.76
CA GLY A 120 -7.99 6.45 10.73
C GLY A 120 -9.46 6.11 10.42
N SER A 121 -9.99 6.55 9.27
CA SER A 121 -11.38 6.37 8.83
C SER A 121 -11.62 5.13 7.99
#